data_AF-A0A842IKF1-F1
#
_entry.id   AF-A0A842IKF1-F1
#
_cell.length_a   1.000
_cell.length_b   1.000
_cell.length_c   1.000
_cell.angle_alpha   90.00
_cell.angle_beta   90.00
_cell.angle_gamma   90.00
#
_symmetry.space_group_name_H-M   'P 1'
#
loop_
_entity.id
_entity.type
_entity.pdbx_description
1 polymer ?
#
loop_
_entity_poly.entity_id
_entity_poly.type
_entity_poly.pdbx_seq_one_letter_code
_entity_poly.pdbx_strand_id
1 'polypeptide(L)'
;MRLFFSALLSFLALSCAPSPGSHGYRQVTVSVIYEDSASFRALDVLQGSIGFAGSEGVFGSISTADGTVRAGRLEHQGAHPEFRAAAHTETDFFLLSAGDPALLYKTGDAGSMELVYSETGPGVFYDAMAFWDNSDGLAVGDSRDGCLSILRTRDGGNSWQKLDCGDLPPALPGEGAFAASNTNIALSGDQCWVATSGGRVFHSPDRGKSWEVFETPAETTRDSQGIFSIAFHNDQLGFAIGGDYADPDVTTGNKMVTRDGGRTWSRVAEGALPGYKSCVQFVPGSGGEDLVAVGYTGIVYSQDQGNSWRQLSEEGFYSLRFTNDSVAYASGRGRIARLVFLK
;
A
#
# COMPACT_ATOMS: atom_id res chain seq x y z
N MET A 1 38.88 64.84 -5.77
CA MET A 1 38.82 63.38 -5.56
C MET A 1 37.35 63.00 -5.38
N ARG A 2 36.66 62.60 -6.45
CA ARG A 2 35.25 62.17 -6.40
C ARG A 2 35.19 60.72 -6.87
N LEU A 3 35.04 59.81 -5.92
CA LEU A 3 34.81 58.38 -6.15
C LEU A 3 33.31 58.19 -6.37
N PHE A 4 32.90 57.76 -7.57
CA PHE A 4 31.56 57.24 -7.81
C PHE A 4 31.64 55.71 -7.81
N PHE A 5 31.04 55.11 -6.78
CA PHE A 5 30.84 53.67 -6.65
C PHE A 5 29.75 53.23 -7.65
N SER A 6 30.10 52.39 -8.62
CA SER A 6 29.11 51.65 -9.42
C SER A 6 28.57 50.49 -8.58
N ALA A 7 27.29 50.57 -8.19
CA ALA A 7 26.57 49.45 -7.62
C ALA A 7 26.14 48.50 -8.74
N LEU A 8 26.72 47.31 -8.78
CA LEU A 8 26.29 46.21 -9.64
C LEU A 8 25.03 45.59 -9.02
N LEU A 9 23.85 45.79 -9.61
CA LEU A 9 22.63 45.09 -9.22
C LEU A 9 22.65 43.67 -9.82
N SER A 10 22.92 42.68 -8.99
CA SER A 10 22.77 41.26 -9.35
C SER A 10 21.27 40.91 -9.36
N PHE A 11 20.70 40.71 -10.54
CA PHE A 11 19.35 40.15 -10.68
C PHE A 11 19.38 38.64 -10.36
N LEU A 12 18.91 38.28 -9.17
CA LEU A 12 18.54 36.90 -8.83
C LEU A 12 17.24 36.56 -9.58
N ALA A 13 17.35 35.79 -10.65
CA ALA A 13 16.20 35.15 -11.27
C ALA A 13 15.71 34.03 -10.35
N LEU A 14 14.70 34.32 -9.52
CA LEU A 14 13.89 33.28 -8.89
C LEU A 14 13.07 32.59 -9.98
N SER A 15 13.52 31.41 -10.40
CA SER A 15 12.71 30.48 -11.16
C SER A 15 11.56 30.02 -10.27
N CYS A 16 10.37 30.61 -10.42
CA CYS A 16 9.13 30.05 -9.89
C CYS A 16 8.82 28.75 -10.64
N ALA A 17 9.38 27.63 -10.18
CA ALA A 17 8.70 26.36 -10.42
C ALA A 17 7.32 26.47 -9.75
N PRO A 18 6.21 26.09 -10.42
CA PRO A 18 4.92 26.02 -9.74
C PRO A 18 5.10 25.12 -8.52
N SER A 19 4.69 25.60 -7.34
CA SER A 19 4.68 24.75 -6.17
C SER A 19 3.82 23.52 -6.51
N PRO A 20 4.29 22.30 -6.25
CA PRO A 20 3.40 21.14 -6.34
C PRO A 20 2.17 21.46 -5.49
N GLY A 21 1.01 21.39 -6.12
CA GLY A 21 -0.25 21.84 -5.55
C GLY A 21 -1.34 20.88 -5.98
N SER A 22 -2.51 21.03 -5.36
CA SER A 22 -3.61 20.12 -5.61
C SER A 22 -4.00 20.04 -7.09
N HIS A 23 -4.25 18.82 -7.56
CA HIS A 23 -4.78 18.56 -8.89
C HIS A 23 -6.27 18.91 -8.98
N GLY A 24 -6.97 19.02 -7.85
CA GLY A 24 -8.35 19.44 -7.79
C GLY A 24 -9.32 18.52 -8.53
N TYR A 25 -9.13 17.20 -8.45
CA TYR A 25 -10.01 16.23 -9.12
C TYR A 25 -11.49 16.43 -8.75
N ARG A 26 -12.36 16.28 -9.75
CA ARG A 26 -13.81 16.37 -9.65
C ARG A 26 -14.52 15.13 -10.16
N GLN A 27 -13.85 14.35 -11.00
CA GLN A 27 -14.42 13.16 -11.62
C GLN A 27 -13.37 12.06 -11.76
N VAL A 28 -13.85 10.82 -11.88
CA VAL A 28 -13.03 9.67 -12.25
C VAL A 28 -13.77 8.87 -13.31
N THR A 29 -13.08 8.54 -14.41
CA THR A 29 -13.56 7.55 -15.37
C THR A 29 -13.02 6.18 -14.98
N VAL A 30 -13.91 5.20 -14.88
CA VAL A 30 -13.57 3.80 -14.60
C VAL A 30 -13.73 3.01 -15.90
N SER A 31 -12.68 2.29 -16.30
CA SER A 31 -12.71 1.40 -17.46
C SER A 31 -12.22 0.03 -17.04
N VAL A 32 -13.12 -0.97 -17.05
CA VAL A 32 -12.73 -2.36 -16.79
C VAL A 32 -11.84 -2.84 -17.92
N ILE A 33 -10.66 -3.36 -17.58
CA ILE A 33 -9.64 -3.81 -18.54
C ILE A 33 -9.40 -5.32 -18.47
N TYR A 34 -9.86 -5.97 -17.40
CA TYR A 34 -9.80 -7.41 -17.25
C TYR A 34 -10.88 -7.87 -16.27
N GLU A 35 -11.54 -8.99 -16.61
CA GLU A 35 -12.58 -9.63 -15.80
C GLU A 35 -12.25 -11.13 -15.65
N ASP A 36 -12.56 -11.66 -14.47
CA ASP A 36 -12.43 -13.08 -14.13
C ASP A 36 -13.42 -13.42 -13.00
N SER A 37 -13.61 -14.69 -12.67
CA SER A 37 -14.36 -15.06 -11.45
C SER A 37 -13.54 -14.79 -10.17
N ALA A 38 -12.22 -14.67 -10.29
CA ALA A 38 -11.31 -14.40 -9.19
C ALA A 38 -11.47 -13.01 -8.55
N SER A 39 -11.12 -12.94 -7.28
CA SER A 39 -11.04 -11.71 -6.50
C SER A 39 -9.61 -11.20 -6.52
N PHE A 40 -9.36 -10.09 -7.21
CA PHE A 40 -8.00 -9.52 -7.36
C PHE A 40 -7.64 -8.66 -6.16
N ARG A 41 -6.71 -9.17 -5.35
CA ARG A 41 -6.28 -8.57 -4.07
C ARG A 41 -4.79 -8.28 -4.02
N ALA A 42 -4.04 -8.62 -5.05
CA ALA A 42 -2.65 -8.22 -5.18
C ALA A 42 -2.51 -7.46 -6.50
N LEU A 43 -1.95 -6.26 -6.45
CA LEU A 43 -1.81 -5.35 -7.59
C LEU A 43 -0.52 -4.56 -7.43
N ASP A 44 0.28 -4.52 -8.49
CA ASP A 44 1.51 -3.72 -8.53
C ASP A 44 1.79 -3.13 -9.92
N VAL A 45 2.52 -2.03 -9.95
CA VAL A 45 2.88 -1.33 -11.19
C VAL A 45 4.28 -1.76 -11.60
N LEU A 46 4.38 -2.45 -12.74
CA LEU A 46 5.63 -2.87 -13.35
C LEU A 46 6.02 -1.91 -14.47
N GLN A 47 7.24 -2.04 -14.99
CA GLN A 47 7.62 -1.29 -16.18
C GLN A 47 6.76 -1.70 -17.38
N GLY A 48 5.90 -0.78 -17.86
CA GLY A 48 5.04 -0.99 -19.03
C GLY A 48 3.89 -1.99 -18.84
N SER A 49 3.65 -2.47 -17.61
CA SER A 49 2.54 -3.38 -17.32
C SER A 49 2.06 -3.27 -15.88
N ILE A 50 0.90 -3.85 -15.59
CA ILE A 50 0.32 -3.96 -14.26
C ILE A 50 0.33 -5.44 -13.87
N GLY A 51 1.07 -5.79 -12.83
CA GLY A 51 1.08 -7.14 -12.26
C GLY A 51 -0.13 -7.32 -11.35
N PHE A 52 -0.75 -8.50 -11.38
CA PHE A 52 -1.90 -8.81 -10.53
C PHE A 52 -1.88 -10.26 -10.05
N ALA A 53 -2.54 -10.48 -8.92
CA ALA A 53 -2.95 -11.80 -8.48
C ALA A 53 -4.20 -11.75 -7.58
N GLY A 54 -4.81 -12.91 -7.38
CA GLY A 54 -6.06 -13.01 -6.64
C GLY A 54 -6.34 -14.40 -6.11
N SER A 55 -7.63 -14.61 -5.81
CA SER A 55 -8.15 -15.90 -5.40
C SER A 55 -7.96 -16.97 -6.47
N GLU A 56 -8.14 -18.23 -6.09
CA GLU A 56 -8.08 -19.36 -7.02
C GLU A 56 -6.75 -19.46 -7.78
N GLY A 57 -5.65 -18.97 -7.20
CA GLY A 57 -4.32 -19.04 -7.77
C GLY A 57 -4.11 -18.17 -9.01
N VAL A 58 -5.06 -17.31 -9.38
CA VAL A 58 -4.96 -16.47 -10.58
C VAL A 58 -3.88 -15.42 -10.40
N PHE A 59 -3.03 -15.26 -11.41
CA PHE A 59 -2.01 -14.22 -11.47
C PHE A 59 -1.73 -13.82 -12.92
N GLY A 60 -1.07 -12.68 -13.12
CA GLY A 60 -0.72 -12.25 -14.46
C GLY A 60 -0.23 -10.82 -14.55
N SER A 61 -0.18 -10.33 -15.79
CA SER A 61 0.10 -8.94 -16.11
C SER A 61 -0.82 -8.39 -17.20
N ILE A 62 -1.05 -7.09 -17.17
CA ILE A 62 -1.76 -6.35 -18.21
C ILE A 62 -0.82 -5.29 -18.77
N SER A 63 -0.53 -5.34 -20.06
CA SER A 63 0.29 -4.33 -20.75
C SER A 63 -0.40 -2.96 -20.72
N THR A 64 0.32 -1.92 -20.30
CA THR A 64 -0.22 -0.55 -20.27
C THR A 64 -0.26 0.10 -21.66
N ALA A 65 0.43 -0.48 -22.65
CA ALA A 65 0.52 0.07 -24.01
C ALA A 65 -0.69 -0.29 -24.88
N ASP A 66 -1.14 -1.55 -24.80
CA ASP A 66 -2.17 -2.12 -25.70
C ASP A 66 -3.27 -2.90 -24.97
N GLY A 67 -3.18 -3.04 -23.64
CA GLY A 67 -4.15 -3.79 -22.83
C GLY A 67 -4.02 -5.30 -22.96
N THR A 68 -2.96 -5.83 -23.59
CA THR A 68 -2.74 -7.26 -23.70
C THR A 68 -2.63 -7.90 -22.32
N VAL A 69 -3.48 -8.89 -22.05
CA VAL A 69 -3.51 -9.65 -20.79
C VAL A 69 -2.71 -10.94 -20.94
N ARG A 70 -1.81 -11.21 -19.99
CA ARG A 70 -1.14 -12.50 -19.81
C ARG A 70 -1.48 -13.03 -18.42
N ALA A 71 -2.37 -14.01 -18.36
CA ALA A 71 -2.83 -14.59 -17.10
C ALA A 71 -2.50 -16.07 -17.03
N GLY A 72 -2.23 -16.55 -15.82
CA GLY A 72 -2.04 -17.94 -15.48
C GLY A 72 -2.71 -18.28 -14.16
N ARG A 73 -2.64 -19.56 -13.79
CA ARG A 73 -3.14 -20.05 -12.51
C ARG A 73 -2.09 -20.94 -11.86
N LEU A 74 -1.73 -20.63 -10.62
CA LEU A 74 -0.84 -21.46 -9.82
C LEU A 74 -1.65 -22.54 -9.09
N GLU A 75 -1.05 -23.72 -9.02
CA GLU A 75 -1.51 -24.82 -8.19
C GLU A 75 -0.37 -25.21 -7.26
N HIS A 76 -0.71 -25.53 -6.02
CA HIS A 76 0.20 -26.07 -5.03
C HIS A 76 -0.45 -27.31 -4.41
N GLN A 77 0.12 -28.48 -4.68
CA GLN A 77 -0.33 -29.76 -4.11
C GLN A 77 -1.84 -30.04 -4.31
N GLY A 78 -2.37 -29.77 -5.50
CA GLY A 78 -3.78 -30.01 -5.83
C GLY A 78 -4.76 -28.95 -5.31
N ALA A 79 -4.27 -27.84 -4.77
CA ALA A 79 -5.07 -26.70 -4.35
C ALA A 79 -4.59 -25.40 -4.98
N HIS A 80 -5.45 -24.39 -5.02
CA HIS A 80 -5.12 -23.07 -5.55
C HIS A 80 -4.83 -22.06 -4.43
N PRO A 81 -3.68 -21.36 -4.46
CA PRO A 81 -3.35 -20.37 -3.44
C PRO A 81 -4.27 -19.13 -3.49
N GLU A 82 -4.48 -18.51 -2.33
CA GLU A 82 -5.19 -17.24 -2.18
C GLU A 82 -4.18 -16.08 -2.08
N PHE A 83 -3.84 -15.46 -3.22
CA PHE A 83 -2.88 -14.34 -3.21
C PHE A 83 -3.47 -13.08 -2.56
N ARG A 84 -2.66 -12.44 -1.71
CA ARG A 84 -3.02 -11.21 -0.99
C ARG A 84 -2.00 -10.11 -1.13
N ALA A 85 -0.75 -10.46 -1.41
CA ALA A 85 0.31 -9.49 -1.60
C ALA A 85 1.09 -9.77 -2.90
N ALA A 86 1.56 -8.68 -3.51
CA ALA A 86 2.47 -8.71 -4.64
C ALA A 86 3.39 -7.49 -4.59
N ALA A 87 4.63 -7.70 -4.97
CA ALA A 87 5.62 -6.64 -5.12
C ALA A 87 6.53 -6.95 -6.31
N HIS A 88 7.42 -6.02 -6.65
CA HIS A 88 8.43 -6.24 -7.68
C HIS A 88 9.78 -5.67 -7.29
N THR A 89 10.83 -6.25 -7.89
CA THR A 89 12.10 -5.59 -8.16
C THR A 89 12.11 -5.16 -9.62
N GLU A 90 13.20 -4.56 -10.10
CA GLU A 90 13.37 -4.22 -11.51
C GLU A 90 13.22 -5.43 -12.45
N THR A 91 13.57 -6.63 -11.99
CA THR A 91 13.59 -7.85 -12.82
C THR A 91 12.51 -8.86 -12.46
N ASP A 92 12.00 -8.85 -11.23
CA ASP A 92 11.19 -9.94 -10.70
C ASP A 92 9.85 -9.45 -10.15
N PHE A 93 8.81 -10.25 -10.38
CA PHE A 93 7.51 -10.09 -9.74
C PHE A 93 7.29 -11.17 -8.68
N PHE A 94 6.73 -10.77 -7.54
CA PHE A 94 6.52 -11.62 -6.37
C PHE A 94 5.04 -11.74 -6.03
N LEU A 95 4.64 -12.92 -5.58
CA LEU A 95 3.28 -13.23 -5.12
C LEU A 95 3.34 -13.92 -3.77
N LEU A 96 2.51 -13.49 -2.83
CA LEU A 96 2.41 -14.12 -1.52
C LEU A 96 0.96 -14.47 -1.19
N SER A 97 0.71 -15.75 -0.89
CA SER A 97 -0.58 -16.22 -0.41
C SER A 97 -0.80 -15.85 1.05
N ALA A 98 -2.07 -15.66 1.42
CA ALA A 98 -2.42 -15.30 2.79
C ALA A 98 -2.19 -16.45 3.77
N GLY A 99 -2.90 -17.55 3.58
CA GLY A 99 -3.16 -18.54 4.63
C GLY A 99 -2.13 -19.65 4.71
N ASP A 100 -2.53 -20.78 5.29
CA ASP A 100 -1.74 -22.01 5.46
C ASP A 100 -2.01 -23.00 4.28
N PRO A 101 -1.00 -23.36 3.45
CA PRO A 101 0.39 -22.88 3.49
C PRO A 101 0.53 -21.44 2.98
N ALA A 102 1.42 -20.68 3.62
CA ALA A 102 1.88 -19.41 3.08
C ALA A 102 2.93 -19.73 2.03
N LEU A 103 2.73 -19.21 0.82
CA LEU A 103 3.52 -19.53 -0.35
C LEU A 103 3.99 -18.23 -0.98
N LEU A 104 5.30 -18.01 -0.97
CA LEU A 104 5.93 -16.88 -1.62
C LEU A 104 6.56 -17.35 -2.91
N TYR A 105 6.03 -16.86 -4.03
CA TYR A 105 6.53 -17.12 -5.35
C TYR A 105 7.28 -15.91 -5.90
N LYS A 106 8.30 -16.18 -6.71
CA LYS A 106 9.10 -15.22 -7.47
C LYS A 106 9.01 -15.58 -8.96
N THR A 107 9.14 -14.61 -9.86
CA THR A 107 9.30 -14.90 -11.29
C THR A 107 10.61 -15.66 -11.52
N GLY A 108 10.56 -16.81 -12.17
CA GLY A 108 11.75 -17.61 -12.48
C GLY A 108 12.32 -17.31 -13.86
N ASP A 109 13.61 -17.60 -14.05
CA ASP A 109 14.35 -17.35 -15.30
C ASP A 109 13.76 -18.12 -16.50
N ALA A 110 13.07 -19.23 -16.25
CA ALA A 110 12.40 -20.05 -17.26
C ALA A 110 11.00 -19.54 -17.65
N GLY A 111 10.57 -18.39 -17.11
CA GLY A 111 9.25 -17.80 -17.35
C GLY A 111 8.11 -18.42 -16.53
N SER A 112 8.43 -19.36 -15.64
CA SER A 112 7.50 -19.93 -14.65
C SER A 112 7.74 -19.30 -13.27
N MET A 113 6.71 -19.25 -12.42
CA MET A 113 6.89 -18.82 -11.03
C MET A 113 7.61 -19.91 -10.22
N GLU A 114 8.57 -19.49 -9.39
CA GLU A 114 9.37 -20.35 -8.52
C GLU A 114 8.98 -20.12 -7.05
N LEU A 115 8.81 -21.21 -6.29
CA LEU A 115 8.53 -21.13 -4.86
C LEU A 115 9.84 -20.86 -4.10
N VAL A 116 9.95 -19.69 -3.48
CA VAL A 116 11.16 -19.25 -2.76
C VAL A 116 11.00 -19.26 -1.25
N TYR A 117 9.76 -19.34 -0.75
CA TYR A 117 9.47 -19.53 0.67
C TYR A 117 8.13 -20.24 0.86
N SER A 118 8.06 -21.11 1.87
CA SER A 118 6.81 -21.70 2.33
C SER A 118 6.77 -21.82 3.84
N GLU A 119 5.62 -21.56 4.45
CA GLU A 119 5.38 -21.77 5.88
C GLU A 119 4.03 -22.43 6.10
N THR A 120 3.98 -23.40 7.02
CA THR A 120 2.75 -24.10 7.38
C THR A 120 2.54 -24.07 8.88
N GLY A 121 1.28 -24.05 9.30
CA GLY A 121 0.91 -24.21 10.69
C GLY A 121 -0.25 -23.32 11.14
N PRO A 122 -0.81 -23.61 12.32
CA PRO A 122 -1.93 -22.85 12.88
C PRO A 122 -1.60 -21.35 12.95
N GLY A 123 -2.49 -20.51 12.41
CA GLY A 123 -2.33 -19.05 12.41
C GLY A 123 -1.27 -18.53 11.44
N VAL A 124 -0.85 -19.31 10.43
CA VAL A 124 -0.12 -18.78 9.29
C VAL A 124 -1.02 -17.88 8.46
N PHE A 125 -0.72 -16.57 8.51
CA PHE A 125 -1.39 -15.56 7.73
C PHE A 125 -0.43 -14.42 7.36
N TYR A 126 -0.27 -14.11 6.07
CA TYR A 126 0.53 -12.99 5.56
C TYR A 126 -0.34 -11.98 4.81
N ASP A 127 -0.02 -10.71 5.00
CA ASP A 127 -0.90 -9.60 4.62
C ASP A 127 -0.30 -8.69 3.55
N ALA A 128 1.01 -8.49 3.61
CA ALA A 128 1.70 -7.56 2.74
C ALA A 128 3.16 -7.91 2.47
N MET A 129 3.71 -7.34 1.41
CA MET A 129 5.11 -7.40 1.02
C MET A 129 5.51 -6.14 0.25
N ALA A 130 6.75 -5.72 0.42
CA ALA A 130 7.31 -4.56 -0.27
C ALA A 130 8.84 -4.68 -0.38
N PHE A 131 9.40 -4.04 -1.41
CA PHE A 131 10.84 -3.96 -1.65
C PHE A 131 11.30 -2.51 -1.60
N TRP A 132 12.46 -2.27 -0.96
CA TRP A 132 13.13 -0.97 -1.02
C TRP A 132 13.90 -0.82 -2.34
N ASP A 133 14.49 -1.92 -2.79
CA ASP A 133 15.30 -1.98 -4.00
C ASP A 133 15.36 -3.43 -4.54
N ASN A 134 16.27 -3.69 -5.49
CA ASN A 134 16.43 -4.99 -6.13
C ASN A 134 16.99 -6.09 -5.20
N SER A 135 17.35 -5.78 -3.96
CA SER A 135 17.99 -6.70 -3.01
C SER A 135 17.19 -6.86 -1.72
N ASP A 136 16.71 -5.75 -1.16
CA ASP A 136 16.10 -5.67 0.15
C ASP A 136 14.57 -5.63 0.08
N GLY A 137 13.91 -6.54 0.80
CA GLY A 137 12.46 -6.57 0.91
C GLY A 137 11.94 -7.19 2.20
N LEU A 138 10.67 -6.91 2.51
CA LEU A 138 9.93 -7.48 3.63
C LEU A 138 8.63 -8.12 3.16
N ALA A 139 8.20 -9.14 3.91
CA ALA A 139 6.81 -9.57 3.96
C ALA A 139 6.35 -9.59 5.41
N VAL A 140 5.09 -9.23 5.65
CA VAL A 140 4.54 -9.06 6.99
C VAL A 140 3.22 -9.80 7.09
N GLY A 141 3.01 -10.43 8.23
CA GLY A 141 1.83 -11.22 8.55
C GLY A 141 1.42 -11.08 10.02
N ASP A 142 0.34 -11.79 10.34
CA ASP A 142 -0.26 -11.79 11.67
C ASP A 142 0.70 -12.24 12.76
N SER A 143 0.42 -11.80 13.99
CA SER A 143 1.26 -12.17 15.12
C SER A 143 1.17 -13.65 15.45
N ARG A 144 2.33 -14.23 15.72
CA ARG A 144 2.50 -15.57 16.30
C ARG A 144 3.55 -15.52 17.37
N ASP A 145 3.35 -16.34 18.40
CA ASP A 145 4.30 -16.47 19.52
C ASP A 145 4.67 -15.12 20.19
N GLY A 146 3.75 -14.14 20.14
CA GLY A 146 3.90 -12.84 20.80
C GLY A 146 4.50 -11.72 19.96
N CYS A 147 4.79 -11.91 18.67
CA CYS A 147 5.29 -10.87 17.77
C CYS A 147 4.69 -11.00 16.35
N LEU A 148 4.75 -9.94 15.53
CA LEU A 148 4.34 -10.02 14.12
C LEU A 148 5.21 -11.01 13.34
N SER A 149 4.62 -11.74 12.39
CA SER A 149 5.39 -12.59 11.48
C SER A 149 6.05 -11.72 10.40
N ILE A 150 7.35 -11.45 10.52
CA ILE A 150 8.09 -10.64 9.53
C ILE A 150 9.14 -11.51 8.83
N LEU A 151 9.05 -11.58 7.50
CA LEU A 151 10.07 -12.14 6.63
C LEU A 151 10.91 -11.03 6.03
N ARG A 152 12.19 -11.32 5.82
CA ARG A 152 13.13 -10.41 5.19
C ARG A 152 13.96 -11.12 4.15
N THR A 153 14.15 -10.47 3.01
CA THR A 153 15.16 -10.85 2.02
C THR A 153 16.23 -9.78 1.94
N ARG A 154 17.45 -10.22 1.62
CA ARG A 154 18.64 -9.38 1.38
C ARG A 154 19.34 -9.75 0.07
N ASP A 155 18.74 -10.62 -0.73
CA ASP A 155 19.32 -11.20 -1.94
C ASP A 155 18.37 -11.15 -3.15
N GLY A 156 17.46 -10.17 -3.17
CA GLY A 156 16.49 -9.98 -4.26
C GLY A 156 15.39 -11.03 -4.25
N GLY A 157 15.02 -11.51 -3.05
CA GLY A 157 13.93 -12.47 -2.85
C GLY A 157 14.27 -13.90 -3.29
N ASN A 158 15.56 -14.22 -3.48
CA ASN A 158 16.00 -15.60 -3.75
C ASN A 158 15.89 -16.46 -2.48
N SER A 159 16.09 -15.85 -1.31
CA SER A 159 15.81 -16.45 -0.02
C SER A 159 15.13 -15.45 0.93
N TRP A 160 14.34 -15.99 1.86
CA TRP A 160 13.61 -15.24 2.86
C TRP A 160 13.87 -15.82 4.25
N GLN A 161 14.21 -14.95 5.19
CA GLN A 161 14.45 -15.29 6.59
C GLN A 161 13.36 -14.66 7.46
N LYS A 162 12.74 -15.47 8.32
CA LYS A 162 11.85 -14.97 9.36
C LYS A 162 12.66 -14.32 10.50
N LEU A 163 12.24 -13.15 10.93
CA LEU A 163 12.84 -12.47 12.07
C LEU A 163 12.44 -13.16 13.38
N ASP A 164 13.36 -13.20 14.33
CA ASP A 164 13.09 -13.77 15.66
C ASP A 164 12.24 -12.79 16.48
N CYS A 165 11.29 -13.29 17.28
CA CYS A 165 10.47 -12.42 18.14
C CYS A 165 11.28 -11.62 19.15
N GLY A 166 12.50 -12.05 19.50
CA GLY A 166 13.42 -11.29 20.35
C GLY A 166 13.90 -9.98 19.72
N ASP A 167 13.84 -9.87 18.39
CA ASP A 167 14.22 -8.69 17.62
C ASP A 167 13.02 -7.79 17.27
N LEU A 168 11.82 -8.16 17.72
CA LEU A 168 10.57 -7.49 17.39
C LEU A 168 9.86 -6.99 18.67
N PRO A 169 9.19 -5.83 18.61
CA PRO A 169 8.30 -5.40 19.66
C PRO A 169 7.17 -6.42 19.89
N PRO A 170 6.68 -6.54 21.14
CA PRO A 170 5.59 -7.44 21.44
C PRO A 170 4.29 -7.02 20.73
N ALA A 171 3.61 -8.00 20.16
CA ALA A 171 2.26 -7.85 19.62
C ALA A 171 1.22 -7.87 20.75
N LEU A 172 0.09 -7.19 20.54
CA LEU A 172 -1.09 -7.37 21.39
C LEU A 172 -1.72 -8.75 21.12
N PRO A 173 -2.48 -9.32 22.06
CA PRO A 173 -3.19 -10.57 21.83
C PRO A 173 -4.11 -10.49 20.60
N GLY A 174 -3.87 -11.35 19.61
CA GLY A 174 -4.65 -11.38 18.36
C GLY A 174 -4.36 -10.22 17.40
N GLU A 175 -3.30 -9.44 17.65
CA GLU A 175 -2.90 -8.40 16.72
C GLU A 175 -2.35 -9.00 15.43
N GLY A 176 -2.78 -8.43 14.33
CA GLY A 176 -2.32 -8.79 13.00
C GLY A 176 -2.17 -7.55 12.14
N ALA A 177 -2.00 -7.75 10.85
CA ALA A 177 -2.18 -6.67 9.90
C ALA A 177 -3.42 -7.01 9.06
N PHE A 178 -4.30 -6.06 8.77
CA PHE A 178 -5.40 -6.39 7.87
C PHE A 178 -4.85 -6.68 6.48
N ALA A 179 -5.11 -7.86 5.90
CA ALA A 179 -4.85 -8.20 4.48
C ALA A 179 -5.68 -7.36 3.49
N ALA A 180 -5.58 -6.03 3.61
CA ALA A 180 -6.20 -5.02 2.79
C ALA A 180 -5.41 -4.81 1.49
N SER A 181 -5.14 -5.92 0.80
CA SER A 181 -4.57 -5.94 -0.55
C SER A 181 -3.23 -5.23 -0.68
N ASN A 182 -2.28 -5.58 0.20
CA ASN A 182 -0.91 -5.09 0.22
C ASN A 182 -0.74 -3.59 0.56
N THR A 183 -1.63 -3.00 1.36
CA THR A 183 -1.62 -1.53 1.61
C THR A 183 -1.40 -1.13 3.06
N ASN A 184 -1.21 -2.10 3.96
CA ASN A 184 -0.90 -1.88 5.37
C ASN A 184 0.60 -1.66 5.63
N ILE A 185 1.43 -1.66 4.57
CA ILE A 185 2.87 -1.39 4.62
C ILE A 185 3.23 -0.20 3.73
N ALA A 186 4.15 0.64 4.19
CA ALA A 186 4.71 1.74 3.40
C ALA A 186 6.23 1.80 3.60
N LEU A 187 6.96 2.11 2.52
CA LEU A 187 8.40 2.31 2.53
C LEU A 187 8.74 3.74 2.07
N SER A 188 9.73 4.37 2.70
CA SER A 188 10.26 5.67 2.25
C SER A 188 11.72 5.83 2.70
N GLY A 189 12.63 6.03 1.74
CA GLY A 189 14.07 5.96 2.03
C GLY A 189 14.41 4.58 2.63
N ASP A 190 15.05 4.56 3.79
CA ASP A 190 15.35 3.33 4.53
C ASP A 190 14.25 2.92 5.52
N GLN A 191 13.20 3.74 5.65
CA GLN A 191 12.15 3.54 6.64
C GLN A 191 11.04 2.61 6.13
N CYS A 192 10.37 1.96 7.08
CA CYS A 192 9.20 1.12 6.86
C CYS A 192 8.18 1.33 7.98
N TRP A 193 6.91 1.42 7.60
CA TRP A 193 5.78 1.47 8.53
C TRP A 193 4.81 0.35 8.19
N VAL A 194 4.37 -0.37 9.23
CA VAL A 194 3.34 -1.42 9.15
C VAL A 194 2.21 -1.05 10.09
N ALA A 195 1.01 -0.91 9.56
CA ALA A 195 -0.18 -0.64 10.34
C ALA A 195 -0.90 -1.94 10.74
N THR A 196 -1.38 -2.02 11.97
CA THR A 196 -1.97 -3.25 12.55
C THR A 196 -3.46 -3.12 12.82
N SER A 197 -4.11 -4.28 13.00
CA SER A 197 -5.50 -4.36 13.47
C SER A 197 -5.68 -3.79 14.88
N GLY A 198 -4.61 -3.79 15.69
CA GLY A 198 -4.56 -3.14 16.99
C GLY A 198 -4.48 -1.62 16.95
N GLY A 199 -4.53 -1.00 15.76
CA GLY A 199 -4.45 0.46 15.62
C GLY A 199 -3.06 1.02 15.94
N ARG A 200 -2.02 0.19 15.84
CA ARG A 200 -0.63 0.59 16.09
C ARG A 200 0.14 0.64 14.78
N VAL A 201 1.26 1.35 14.80
CA VAL A 201 2.21 1.40 13.69
C VAL A 201 3.54 0.84 14.17
N PHE A 202 3.92 -0.31 13.62
CA PHE A 202 5.27 -0.84 13.76
C PHE A 202 6.15 -0.09 12.77
N HIS A 203 7.25 0.46 13.26
CA HIS A 203 8.15 1.29 12.48
C HIS A 203 9.55 0.71 12.53
N SER A 204 10.21 0.66 11.37
CA SER A 204 11.63 0.37 11.28
C SER A 204 12.34 1.51 10.55
N PRO A 205 13.34 2.16 11.17
CA PRO A 205 14.07 3.26 10.53
C PRO A 205 15.22 2.78 9.61
N ASP A 206 15.52 1.48 9.58
CA ASP A 206 16.79 0.95 9.09
C ASP A 206 16.65 -0.33 8.24
N ARG A 207 15.65 -0.34 7.36
CA ARG A 207 15.29 -1.45 6.48
C ARG A 207 14.98 -2.75 7.21
N GLY A 208 14.23 -2.68 8.31
CA GLY A 208 13.80 -3.85 9.07
C GLY A 208 14.91 -4.51 9.90
N LYS A 209 15.92 -3.75 10.37
CA LYS A 209 16.95 -4.28 11.28
C LYS A 209 16.57 -4.04 12.75
N SER A 210 15.97 -2.91 13.06
CA SER A 210 15.40 -2.57 14.36
C SER A 210 13.96 -2.10 14.20
N TRP A 211 13.17 -2.25 15.26
CA TRP A 211 11.74 -1.97 15.24
C TRP A 211 11.29 -1.28 16.52
N GLU A 212 10.37 -0.35 16.37
CA GLU A 212 9.65 0.34 17.43
C GLU A 212 8.15 0.35 17.12
N VAL A 213 7.32 0.66 18.12
CA VAL A 213 5.86 0.74 17.94
C VAL A 213 5.36 2.09 18.40
N PHE A 214 4.52 2.70 17.57
CA PHE A 214 3.83 3.93 17.87
C PHE A 214 2.32 3.69 17.96
N GLU A 215 1.72 4.26 18.99
CA GLU A 215 0.27 4.27 19.17
C GLU A 215 -0.37 5.28 18.22
N THR A 216 -1.58 4.98 17.76
CA THR A 216 -2.39 5.90 16.98
C THR A 216 -3.73 6.14 17.67
N PRO A 217 -4.46 7.22 17.33
CA PRO A 217 -5.80 7.42 17.84
C PRO A 217 -6.84 6.60 17.06
N ALA A 218 -6.49 5.50 16.36
CA ALA A 218 -7.46 4.67 15.66
C ALA A 218 -8.50 4.07 16.61
N GLU A 219 -9.72 3.91 16.10
CA GLU A 219 -10.76 3.15 16.81
C GLU A 219 -10.54 1.65 16.59
N THR A 220 -10.54 0.88 17.68
CA THR A 220 -10.22 -0.57 17.68
C THR A 220 -11.05 -1.33 18.72
N THR A 221 -12.25 -0.83 19.05
CA THR A 221 -13.13 -1.48 20.03
C THR A 221 -13.83 -2.74 19.51
N ARG A 222 -13.78 -2.98 18.20
CA ARG A 222 -14.28 -4.19 17.54
C ARG A 222 -13.21 -4.81 16.66
N ASP A 223 -13.24 -6.13 16.50
CA ASP A 223 -12.31 -6.88 15.64
C ASP A 223 -12.37 -6.45 14.16
N SER A 224 -13.49 -5.87 13.74
CA SER A 224 -13.66 -5.34 12.39
C SER A 224 -13.06 -3.95 12.17
N GLN A 225 -12.54 -3.33 13.24
CA GLN A 225 -11.97 -2.00 13.25
C GLN A 225 -10.43 -2.00 13.30
N GLY A 226 -9.85 -0.93 12.78
CA GLY A 226 -8.42 -0.65 12.87
C GLY A 226 -7.91 0.07 11.63
N ILE A 227 -6.61 -0.03 11.37
CA ILE A 227 -5.96 0.62 10.23
C ILE A 227 -5.79 -0.41 9.11
N PHE A 228 -6.40 -0.16 7.97
CA PHE A 228 -6.34 -1.06 6.81
C PHE A 228 -5.26 -0.64 5.83
N SER A 229 -4.98 0.66 5.73
CA SER A 229 -4.00 1.18 4.79
C SER A 229 -3.20 2.33 5.37
N ILE A 230 -1.91 2.35 5.05
CA ILE A 230 -0.97 3.42 5.40
C ILE A 230 -0.17 3.81 4.16
N ALA A 231 0.05 5.10 3.99
CA ALA A 231 0.84 5.66 2.90
C ALA A 231 1.74 6.78 3.44
N PHE A 232 2.95 6.88 2.90
CA PHE A 232 3.88 7.97 3.21
C PHE A 232 4.25 8.71 1.93
N HIS A 233 4.12 10.04 1.96
CA HIS A 233 4.56 10.90 0.86
C HIS A 233 6.08 11.08 0.88
N ASN A 234 6.64 11.21 2.08
CA ASN A 234 8.06 11.29 2.38
C ASN A 234 8.30 10.69 3.77
N ASP A 235 9.49 10.87 4.31
CA ASP A 235 9.90 10.34 5.61
C ASP A 235 9.24 11.01 6.83
N GLN A 236 8.44 12.06 6.63
CA GLN A 236 7.76 12.82 7.69
C GLN A 236 6.24 12.77 7.57
N LEU A 237 5.70 13.02 6.37
CA LEU A 237 4.27 13.12 6.08
C LEU A 237 3.71 11.76 5.68
N GLY A 238 2.83 11.23 6.53
CA GLY A 238 2.11 9.99 6.30
C GLY A 238 0.62 10.14 6.57
N PHE A 239 -0.15 9.23 5.99
CA PHE A 239 -1.59 9.14 6.16
C PHE A 239 -1.97 7.68 6.41
N ALA A 240 -2.85 7.46 7.38
CA ALA A 240 -3.41 6.14 7.66
C ALA A 240 -4.94 6.23 7.60
N ILE A 241 -5.54 5.21 7.00
CA ILE A 241 -6.97 5.06 6.90
C ILE A 241 -7.40 3.64 7.25
N GLY A 242 -8.62 3.55 7.76
CA GLY A 242 -9.26 2.27 7.97
C GLY A 242 -10.74 2.45 8.18
N GLY A 243 -11.22 2.05 9.35
CA GLY A 243 -12.62 2.11 9.73
C GLY A 243 -13.12 0.74 10.12
N ASP A 244 -14.40 0.48 9.91
CA ASP A 244 -15.03 -0.79 10.27
C ASP A 244 -15.55 -1.48 9.00
N TYR A 245 -14.99 -2.65 8.63
CA TYR A 245 -15.47 -3.35 7.43
C TYR A 245 -16.86 -4.00 7.63
N ALA A 246 -17.31 -4.16 8.87
CA ALA A 246 -18.64 -4.69 9.17
C ALA A 246 -19.69 -3.57 9.23
N ASP A 247 -19.26 -2.34 9.53
CA ASP A 247 -20.09 -1.12 9.54
C ASP A 247 -19.39 0.03 8.79
N PRO A 248 -19.41 0.00 7.44
CA PRO A 248 -18.63 0.92 6.61
C PRO A 248 -19.02 2.39 6.71
N ASP A 249 -20.18 2.68 7.32
CA ASP A 249 -20.71 4.04 7.49
C ASP A 249 -20.12 4.75 8.73
N VAL A 250 -19.36 4.04 9.57
CA VAL A 250 -18.60 4.63 10.67
C VAL A 250 -17.51 5.56 10.12
N THR A 251 -17.57 6.83 10.51
CA THR A 251 -16.72 7.93 9.99
C THR A 251 -15.82 8.57 11.05
N THR A 252 -15.72 7.97 12.24
CA THR A 252 -14.92 8.46 13.37
C THR A 252 -13.76 7.51 13.66
N GLY A 253 -12.61 8.05 14.05
CA GLY A 253 -11.43 7.26 14.46
C GLY A 253 -10.79 6.45 13.32
N ASN A 254 -11.08 6.78 12.07
CA ASN A 254 -10.67 5.98 10.91
C ASN A 254 -9.71 6.69 9.95
N LYS A 255 -9.36 7.95 10.21
CA LYS A 255 -8.54 8.80 9.32
C LYS A 255 -7.54 9.60 10.15
N MET A 256 -6.26 9.52 9.81
CA MET A 256 -5.22 10.20 10.57
C MET A 256 -4.00 10.55 9.72
N VAL A 257 -3.36 11.65 10.13
CA VAL A 257 -2.15 12.17 9.50
C VAL A 257 -1.02 12.21 10.53
N THR A 258 0.20 11.93 10.07
CA THR A 258 1.44 12.16 10.80
C THR A 258 2.29 13.18 10.05
N ARG A 259 3.09 13.95 10.80
CA ARG A 259 4.02 14.96 10.25
C ARG A 259 5.43 14.82 10.80
N ASP A 260 5.70 13.74 11.52
CA ASP A 260 6.96 13.47 12.22
C ASP A 260 7.45 12.02 12.01
N GLY A 261 7.07 11.42 10.88
CA GLY A 261 7.49 10.08 10.49
C GLY A 261 6.75 8.97 11.23
N GLY A 262 5.49 9.20 11.60
CA GLY A 262 4.66 8.20 12.27
C GLY A 262 4.85 8.12 13.79
N ARG A 263 5.63 9.02 14.40
CA ARG A 263 5.82 9.07 15.86
C ARG A 263 4.59 9.56 16.58
N THR A 264 3.91 10.55 16.00
CA THR A 264 2.61 11.03 16.48
C THR A 264 1.60 11.10 15.34
N TRP A 265 0.33 10.82 15.68
CA TRP A 265 -0.78 10.78 14.74
C TRP A 265 -1.93 11.63 15.24
N SER A 266 -2.53 12.41 14.35
CA SER A 266 -3.70 13.25 14.62
C SER A 266 -4.88 12.80 13.77
N ARG A 267 -6.06 12.63 14.38
CA ARG A 267 -7.30 12.37 13.63
C ARG A 267 -7.65 13.57 12.75
N VAL A 268 -8.18 13.30 11.56
CA VAL A 268 -8.68 14.32 10.62
C VAL A 268 -10.04 13.92 10.06
N ALA A 269 -10.85 14.90 9.65
CA ALA A 269 -12.18 14.68 9.08
C ALA A 269 -13.08 13.77 9.97
N GLU A 270 -13.02 13.95 11.30
CA GLU A 270 -13.85 13.19 12.25
C GLU A 270 -15.35 13.41 11.99
N GLY A 271 -16.10 12.33 11.87
CA GLY A 271 -17.55 12.38 11.60
C GLY A 271 -17.91 12.78 10.16
N ALA A 272 -16.92 12.84 9.26
CA ALA A 272 -17.08 13.13 7.85
C ALA A 272 -16.59 11.95 6.98
N LEU A 273 -17.00 11.95 5.70
CA LEU A 273 -16.52 11.00 4.72
C LEU A 273 -14.97 10.98 4.65
N PRO A 274 -14.37 9.86 4.22
CA PRO A 274 -14.99 8.55 4.07
C PRO A 274 -15.19 7.82 5.41
N GLY A 275 -16.09 6.83 5.41
CA GLY A 275 -16.05 5.71 6.36
C GLY A 275 -14.99 4.68 5.97
N TYR A 276 -15.33 3.39 5.97
CA TYR A 276 -14.37 2.33 5.64
C TYR A 276 -13.70 2.51 4.28
N LYS A 277 -12.37 2.38 4.25
CA LYS A 277 -11.53 2.27 3.04
C LYS A 277 -10.40 1.26 3.28
N SER A 278 -10.09 0.49 2.24
CA SER A 278 -9.08 -0.57 2.28
C SER A 278 -7.76 -0.18 1.63
N CYS A 279 -7.68 1.00 1.00
CA CYS A 279 -6.47 1.50 0.36
C CYS A 279 -6.50 3.02 0.31
N VAL A 280 -5.37 3.65 0.63
CA VAL A 280 -5.11 5.09 0.39
C VAL A 280 -3.76 5.27 -0.28
N GLN A 281 -3.64 6.23 -1.20
CA GLN A 281 -2.37 6.68 -1.76
C GLN A 281 -2.34 8.20 -1.90
N PHE A 282 -1.17 8.78 -1.70
CA PHE A 282 -0.89 10.15 -2.14
C PHE A 282 -0.88 10.21 -3.67
N VAL A 283 -1.46 11.27 -4.24
CA VAL A 283 -1.43 11.47 -5.69
C VAL A 283 -0.02 11.96 -6.09
N PRO A 284 0.64 11.31 -7.07
CA PRO A 284 1.95 11.74 -7.54
C PRO A 284 1.95 13.21 -7.98
N GLY A 285 3.03 13.95 -7.70
CA GLY A 285 3.17 15.35 -8.11
C GLY A 285 2.36 16.38 -7.30
N SER A 286 1.55 15.94 -6.32
CA SER A 286 0.70 16.85 -5.52
C SER A 286 1.39 17.54 -4.36
N GLY A 287 2.67 17.20 -4.08
CA GLY A 287 3.39 17.73 -2.92
C GLY A 287 2.88 17.20 -1.58
N GLY A 288 2.16 16.08 -1.60
CA GLY A 288 1.55 15.49 -0.40
C GLY A 288 0.19 16.07 -0.05
N GLU A 289 -0.35 16.99 -0.85
CA GLU A 289 -1.68 17.59 -0.61
C GLU A 289 -2.83 16.64 -0.95
N ASP A 290 -2.70 15.90 -2.04
CA ASP A 290 -3.80 15.13 -2.58
C ASP A 290 -3.72 13.66 -2.16
N LEU A 291 -4.87 13.09 -1.81
CA LEU A 291 -5.04 11.69 -1.48
C LEU A 291 -6.22 11.10 -2.27
N VAL A 292 -6.06 9.86 -2.72
CA VAL A 292 -7.20 9.04 -3.17
C VAL A 292 -7.29 7.83 -2.26
N ALA A 293 -8.50 7.52 -1.81
CA ALA A 293 -8.79 6.30 -1.08
C ALA A 293 -9.90 5.49 -1.78
N VAL A 294 -9.76 4.17 -1.74
CA VAL A 294 -10.74 3.23 -2.29
C VAL A 294 -11.13 2.17 -1.26
N GLY A 295 -12.33 1.65 -1.43
CA GLY A 295 -12.87 0.50 -0.72
C GLY A 295 -14.07 -0.03 -1.49
N TYR A 296 -14.74 -1.06 -0.98
CA TYR A 296 -15.95 -1.57 -1.64
C TYR A 296 -17.11 -0.54 -1.65
N THR A 297 -16.98 0.55 -0.88
CA THR A 297 -17.91 1.69 -0.84
C THR A 297 -17.53 2.83 -1.80
N GLY A 298 -16.57 2.62 -2.70
CA GLY A 298 -16.27 3.55 -3.79
C GLY A 298 -14.93 4.28 -3.67
N ILE A 299 -14.80 5.33 -4.48
CA ILE A 299 -13.59 6.12 -4.69
C ILE A 299 -13.80 7.51 -4.12
N VAL A 300 -12.92 7.92 -3.22
CA VAL A 300 -12.93 9.26 -2.60
C VAL A 300 -11.61 9.98 -2.80
N TYR A 301 -11.67 11.31 -2.79
CA TYR A 301 -10.53 12.18 -3.02
C TYR A 301 -10.49 13.31 -2.00
N SER A 302 -9.28 13.60 -1.51
CA SER A 302 -8.96 14.78 -0.71
C SER A 302 -7.91 15.60 -1.45
N GLN A 303 -8.01 16.92 -1.29
CA GLN A 303 -7.13 17.94 -1.88
C GLN A 303 -6.40 18.77 -0.81
N ASP A 304 -6.45 18.33 0.45
CA ASP A 304 -6.03 19.08 1.63
C ASP A 304 -5.52 18.15 2.74
N GLN A 305 -4.73 17.13 2.37
CA GLN A 305 -4.10 16.16 3.27
C GLN A 305 -5.09 15.39 4.15
N GLY A 306 -6.28 15.15 3.63
CA GLY A 306 -7.33 14.37 4.28
C GLY A 306 -8.20 15.16 5.26
N ASN A 307 -8.09 16.49 5.30
CA ASN A 307 -8.95 17.34 6.13
C ASN A 307 -10.39 17.41 5.61
N SER A 308 -10.58 17.31 4.30
CA SER A 308 -11.88 17.17 3.66
C SER A 308 -11.84 16.19 2.49
N TRP A 309 -12.98 15.55 2.23
CA TRP A 309 -13.10 14.50 1.21
C TRP A 309 -14.35 14.71 0.37
N ARG A 310 -14.28 14.24 -0.88
CA ARG A 310 -15.44 14.12 -1.78
C ARG A 310 -15.52 12.71 -2.34
N GLN A 311 -16.74 12.22 -2.53
CA GLN A 311 -16.98 11.02 -3.32
C GLN A 311 -16.81 11.35 -4.81
N LEU A 312 -16.00 10.57 -5.51
CA LEU A 312 -15.85 10.66 -6.97
C LEU A 312 -16.66 9.59 -7.71
N SER A 313 -16.83 8.41 -7.11
CA SER A 313 -17.60 7.29 -7.69
C SER A 313 -18.04 6.32 -6.60
N GLU A 314 -19.19 5.67 -6.78
CA GLU A 314 -19.66 4.57 -5.91
C GLU A 314 -19.06 3.20 -6.28
N GLU A 315 -18.30 3.12 -7.39
CA GLU A 315 -17.69 1.87 -7.83
C GLU A 315 -16.59 1.37 -6.89
N GLY A 316 -16.82 0.19 -6.30
CA GLY A 316 -15.93 -0.39 -5.30
C GLY A 316 -14.69 -1.11 -5.84
N PHE A 317 -13.59 -0.98 -5.11
CA PHE A 317 -12.29 -1.65 -5.33
C PHE A 317 -11.63 -1.99 -3.98
N TYR A 318 -10.66 -2.89 -3.99
CA TYR A 318 -9.88 -3.25 -2.79
C TYR A 318 -8.55 -2.49 -2.71
N SER A 319 -7.90 -2.23 -3.84
CA SER A 319 -6.59 -1.58 -3.91
C SER A 319 -6.50 -0.71 -5.16
N LEU A 320 -5.62 0.29 -5.13
CA LEU A 320 -5.24 1.09 -6.30
C LEU A 320 -3.73 1.32 -6.34
N ARG A 321 -3.19 1.52 -7.53
CA ARG A 321 -1.81 1.95 -7.76
C ARG A 321 -1.76 3.03 -8.84
N PHE A 322 -1.21 4.20 -8.52
CA PHE A 322 -0.96 5.26 -9.51
C PHE A 322 0.21 4.90 -10.44
N THR A 323 0.07 5.24 -11.72
CA THR A 323 1.18 5.21 -12.70
C THR A 323 1.67 6.61 -13.07
N ASN A 324 0.87 7.64 -12.81
CA ASN A 324 1.23 9.05 -12.87
C ASN A 324 0.23 9.87 -12.02
N ASP A 325 0.23 11.20 -12.17
CA ASP A 325 -0.67 12.07 -11.41
C ASP A 325 -2.15 11.76 -11.65
N SER A 326 -2.55 11.40 -12.87
CA SER A 326 -3.95 11.34 -13.30
C SER A 326 -4.46 9.92 -13.63
N VAL A 327 -3.58 8.93 -13.68
CA VAL A 327 -3.92 7.54 -14.05
C VAL A 327 -3.53 6.60 -12.92
N ALA A 328 -4.48 5.75 -12.54
CA ALA A 328 -4.26 4.64 -11.62
C ALA A 328 -4.89 3.36 -12.17
N TYR A 329 -4.52 2.24 -11.60
CA TYR A 329 -5.18 0.96 -11.81
C TYR A 329 -5.72 0.48 -10.47
N ALA A 330 -6.91 -0.10 -10.48
CA ALA A 330 -7.58 -0.59 -9.28
C ALA A 330 -8.04 -2.03 -9.47
N SER A 331 -7.92 -2.82 -8.40
CA SER A 331 -8.28 -4.23 -8.38
C SER A 331 -9.42 -4.47 -7.39
N GLY A 332 -10.30 -5.41 -7.71
CA GLY A 332 -11.45 -5.73 -6.88
C GLY A 332 -12.00 -7.12 -7.17
N ARG A 333 -13.20 -7.37 -6.64
CA ARG A 333 -13.93 -8.61 -6.91
C ARG A 333 -14.26 -8.73 -8.38
N GLY A 334 -13.69 -9.74 -9.05
CA GLY A 334 -14.01 -10.11 -10.42
C GLY A 334 -13.42 -9.21 -11.50
N ARG A 335 -12.69 -8.13 -11.15
CA ARG A 335 -12.23 -7.15 -12.15
C ARG A 335 -10.99 -6.38 -11.75
N ILE A 336 -10.28 -5.94 -12.79
CA ILE A 336 -9.25 -4.90 -12.74
C ILE A 336 -9.71 -3.76 -13.65
N ALA A 337 -9.57 -2.54 -13.18
CA ALA A 337 -9.97 -1.34 -13.91
C ALA A 337 -8.83 -0.33 -14.00
N ARG A 338 -8.82 0.40 -15.11
CA ARG A 338 -8.06 1.64 -15.28
C ARG A 338 -8.91 2.81 -14.82
N LEU A 339 -8.34 3.66 -13.99
CA LEU A 339 -8.93 4.87 -13.46
C LEU A 339 -8.25 6.09 -14.11
N VAL A 340 -9.06 7.05 -14.57
CA VAL A 340 -8.58 8.35 -15.06
C VAL A 340 -9.25 9.46 -14.28
N PHE A 341 -8.45 10.21 -13.53
CA PHE A 341 -8.90 11.33 -12.72
C PHE A 341 -8.91 12.62 -13.54
N LEU A 342 -9.98 13.41 -13.40
CA LEU A 342 -10.26 14.60 -14.20
C LEU A 342 -10.65 15.78 -13.30
N LYS A 343 -10.35 17.00 -13.77
CA LYS A 343 -10.76 18.27 -13.16
C LYS A 343 -12.20 18.64 -13.49
#